data_AF-A0AAQ4FHM5-F1
#
_entry.id   AF-A0AAQ4FHM5-F1
#
_cell.length_a   1.000
_cell.length_b   1.000
_cell.length_c   1.000
_cell.angle_alpha   90.00
_cell.angle_beta   90.00
_cell.angle_gamma   90.00
#
_symmetry.space_group_name_H-M   'P 1'
#
loop_
_entity.id
_entity.type
_entity.pdbx_description
1 polymer ?
#
loop_
_entity_poly.entity_id
_entity_poly.type
_entity_poly.pdbx_seq_one_letter_code
_entity_poly.pdbx_strand_id
1 'polypeptide(L)'
;MAHEIGHLLGAQHDGDGPSRTISGHPGARKCLFSDGYLMSYVRDGPRQHQFSNCSLQQMQYVIGIRGDTCWAVLSKTRMFSAGKYPGTQLTLLARCKQLYPNKQNVTAALVLRNNHECKVQCEHREYGVIYQNHQWYRVIRKYRRDLEALDYTSCGEEKVMIHKEQHLMNSLKLNENS
;
A
#
# COMPACT_ATOMS: atom_id res chain seq x y z
N MET A 1 8.32 -2.55 3.07
CA MET A 1 9.51 -2.75 2.21
C MET A 1 10.03 -1.43 1.67
N ALA A 2 9.28 -0.71 0.82
CA ALA A 2 9.78 0.54 0.23
C ALA A 2 10.26 1.59 1.26
N HIS A 3 9.56 1.73 2.40
CA HIS A 3 9.98 2.57 3.54
C HIS A 3 11.39 2.23 4.04
N GLU A 4 11.63 0.95 4.36
CA GLU A 4 12.94 0.47 4.83
C GLU A 4 14.03 0.58 3.77
N ILE A 5 13.69 0.41 2.50
CA ILE A 5 14.63 0.67 1.39
C ILE A 5 14.99 2.16 1.36
N GLY A 6 14.03 3.06 1.63
CA GLY A 6 14.31 4.48 1.80
C GLY A 6 15.36 4.75 2.90
N HIS A 7 15.20 4.11 4.07
CA HIS A 7 16.20 4.18 5.14
C HIS A 7 17.56 3.63 4.71
N LEU A 8 17.60 2.49 4.02
CA LEU A 8 18.83 1.91 3.50
C LEU A 8 19.56 2.87 2.55
N LEU A 9 18.81 3.62 1.74
CA LEU A 9 19.34 4.63 0.82
C LEU A 9 19.66 5.97 1.52
N GLY A 10 19.43 6.08 2.84
CA GLY A 10 19.81 7.23 3.65
C GLY A 10 18.68 8.19 4.01
N ALA A 11 17.43 7.94 3.63
CA ALA A 11 16.32 8.80 4.06
C ALA A 11 16.05 8.65 5.57
N GLN A 12 15.91 9.76 6.28
CA GLN A 12 15.27 9.78 7.61
C GLN A 12 13.75 9.87 7.46
N HIS A 13 12.99 9.77 8.55
CA HIS A 13 11.57 10.10 8.50
C HIS A 13 11.36 11.56 8.13
N ASP A 14 10.26 11.86 7.44
CA ASP A 14 9.91 13.25 7.16
C ASP A 14 9.70 14.02 8.47
N GLY A 15 10.28 15.22 8.58
CA GLY A 15 10.30 16.02 9.80
C GLY A 15 11.57 15.85 10.64
N ASP A 16 12.36 14.80 10.41
CA ASP A 16 13.57 14.55 11.18
C ASP A 16 14.76 15.44 10.79
N GLY A 17 15.71 15.56 11.71
CA GLY A 17 16.98 16.22 11.47
C GLY A 17 17.94 15.40 10.59
N PRO A 18 19.11 15.97 10.28
CA PRO A 18 20.23 15.25 9.68
C PRO A 18 20.62 13.98 10.43
N SER A 19 21.07 12.96 9.70
CA SER A 19 21.76 11.81 10.31
C SER A 19 23.04 12.28 11.02
N ARG A 20 23.28 11.76 12.22
CA ARG A 20 24.51 12.06 12.99
C ARG A 20 25.74 11.32 12.48
N THR A 21 25.56 10.26 11.71
CA THR A 21 26.64 9.39 11.21
C THR A 21 27.11 9.77 9.82
N ILE A 22 26.38 10.65 9.14
CA ILE A 22 26.68 11.09 7.78
C ILE A 22 26.93 12.59 7.83
N SER A 23 28.20 12.98 7.68
CA SER A 23 28.58 14.39 7.59
C SER A 23 27.82 15.07 6.46
N GLY A 24 27.32 16.29 6.68
CA GLY A 24 26.62 17.09 5.66
C GLY A 24 25.23 16.59 5.25
N HIS A 25 24.68 15.58 5.94
CA HIS A 25 23.36 15.03 5.62
C HIS A 25 22.25 16.11 5.66
N PRO A 26 21.38 16.22 4.64
CA PRO A 26 20.43 17.33 4.57
C PRO A 26 19.28 17.21 5.57
N GLY A 27 18.93 15.99 6.00
CA GLY A 27 17.78 15.73 6.88
C GLY A 27 16.44 16.00 6.18
N ALA A 28 15.35 16.04 6.95
CA ALA A 28 13.99 16.12 6.42
C ALA A 28 13.08 17.16 7.11
N ARG A 29 13.61 18.05 7.96
CA ARG A 29 12.82 19.05 8.72
C ARG A 29 11.89 19.93 7.88
N LYS A 30 12.18 20.10 6.58
CA LYS A 30 11.36 20.92 5.67
C LYS A 30 10.11 20.19 5.15
N CYS A 31 10.06 18.86 5.24
CA CYS A 31 8.92 18.04 4.84
C CYS A 31 8.20 17.59 6.10
N LEU A 32 6.91 17.87 6.24
CA LEU A 32 6.21 17.57 7.49
C LEU A 32 5.88 16.07 7.55
N PHE A 33 6.05 15.45 8.71
CA PHE A 33 5.62 14.07 8.95
C PHE A 33 4.12 13.88 8.64
N SER A 34 3.31 14.90 8.92
CA SER A 34 1.87 14.92 8.67
C SER A 34 1.48 14.97 7.20
N ASP A 35 2.41 15.28 6.28
CA ASP A 35 2.09 15.30 4.85
C ASP A 35 1.80 13.90 4.32
N GLY A 36 2.21 12.84 5.04
CA GLY A 36 1.81 11.48 4.73
C GLY A 36 2.55 10.85 3.57
N TYR A 37 3.75 11.32 3.24
CA TYR A 37 4.64 10.65 2.29
C TYR A 37 5.17 9.32 2.86
N LEU A 38 5.78 8.51 1.99
CA LEU A 38 6.21 7.14 2.27
C LEU A 38 7.15 7.01 3.48
N MET A 39 7.93 8.05 3.82
CA MET A 39 8.81 8.07 5.00
C MET A 39 8.12 8.56 6.29
N SER A 40 6.78 8.58 6.30
CA SER A 40 5.97 8.77 7.51
C SER A 40 5.21 7.48 7.87
N TYR A 41 4.57 7.45 9.04
CA TYR A 41 3.60 6.41 9.40
C TYR A 41 2.15 6.80 9.12
N VAL A 42 1.92 8.01 8.59
CA VAL A 42 0.60 8.49 8.21
C VAL A 42 0.20 7.81 6.91
N ARG A 43 -0.85 6.98 6.97
CA ARG A 43 -1.35 6.19 5.84
C ARG A 43 -2.63 6.77 5.26
N ASP A 44 -2.58 8.04 4.92
CA ASP A 44 -3.71 8.78 4.38
C ASP A 44 -3.42 9.31 2.98
N GLY A 45 -4.34 9.06 2.05
CA GLY A 45 -4.24 9.50 0.66
C GLY A 45 -3.14 8.85 -0.20
N PRO A 46 -2.95 9.37 -1.43
CA PRO A 46 -2.04 8.81 -2.44
C PRO A 46 -0.56 9.03 -2.12
N ARG A 47 -0.22 10.06 -1.33
CA ARG A 47 1.16 10.45 -1.02
C ARG A 47 1.95 9.37 -0.28
N GLN A 48 1.29 8.48 0.45
CA GLN A 48 1.95 7.37 1.15
C GLN A 48 2.71 6.42 0.20
N HIS A 49 2.42 6.48 -1.11
CA HIS A 49 3.07 5.69 -2.16
C HIS A 49 4.27 6.41 -2.79
N GLN A 50 4.62 7.60 -2.31
CA GLN A 50 5.63 8.47 -2.91
C GLN A 50 6.64 8.93 -1.85
N PHE A 51 7.89 9.09 -2.25
CA PHE A 51 8.89 9.77 -1.42
C PHE A 51 8.69 11.28 -1.48
N SER A 52 8.87 11.95 -0.34
CA SER A 52 8.92 13.41 -0.30
C SER A 52 10.15 13.94 -1.04
N ASN A 53 10.15 15.22 -1.40
CA ASN A 53 11.35 15.85 -1.96
C ASN A 53 12.55 15.80 -0.99
N CYS A 54 12.31 15.90 0.33
CA CYS A 54 13.37 15.76 1.32
C CYS A 54 13.95 14.34 1.33
N SER A 55 13.09 13.32 1.25
CA SER A 55 13.52 11.92 1.15
C SER A 55 14.40 11.70 -0.09
N LEU A 56 13.98 12.23 -1.25
CA LEU A 56 14.75 12.14 -2.50
C LEU A 56 16.11 12.84 -2.39
N GLN A 57 16.16 14.04 -1.81
CA GLN A 57 17.41 14.78 -1.60
C GLN A 57 18.38 14.06 -0.66
N GLN A 58 17.88 13.48 0.43
CA GLN A 58 18.69 12.67 1.34
C GLN A 58 19.26 11.45 0.64
N MET A 59 18.41 10.71 -0.09
CA MET A 59 18.85 9.53 -0.84
C MET A 59 19.92 9.89 -1.88
N GLN A 60 19.69 10.93 -2.69
CA GLN A 60 20.68 11.42 -3.67
C GLN A 60 22.00 11.81 -3.01
N TYR A 61 21.95 12.50 -1.87
CA TYR A 61 23.13 12.87 -1.11
C TYR A 61 23.93 11.66 -0.64
N VAL A 62 23.26 10.72 0.04
CA VAL A 62 23.92 9.54 0.63
C VAL A 62 24.46 8.61 -0.44
N ILE A 63 23.66 8.32 -1.47
CA ILE A 63 24.08 7.60 -2.66
C ILE A 63 25.35 8.31 -3.18
N GLY A 64 25.28 9.61 -3.49
CA GLY A 64 26.36 10.40 -4.09
C GLY A 64 27.70 10.29 -3.37
N ILE A 65 27.71 10.42 -2.04
CA ILE A 65 28.94 10.35 -1.24
C ILE A 65 29.49 8.93 -1.08
N ARG A 66 28.65 7.89 -1.21
CA ARG A 66 29.08 6.48 -1.14
C ARG A 66 29.74 6.05 -2.45
N GLY A 67 29.44 6.73 -3.54
CA GLY A 67 30.06 6.52 -4.83
C GLY A 67 29.57 5.28 -5.57
N ASP A 68 30.25 5.00 -6.67
CA ASP A 68 29.92 3.97 -7.65
C ASP A 68 29.82 2.56 -7.07
N THR A 69 30.64 2.23 -6.08
CA THR A 69 30.57 0.94 -5.39
C THR A 69 29.19 0.65 -4.78
N CYS A 70 28.46 1.67 -4.33
CA CYS A 70 27.15 1.52 -3.69
C CYS A 70 26.04 1.21 -4.70
N TRP A 71 26.16 1.72 -5.94
CA TRP A 71 25.14 1.59 -6.98
C TRP A 71 25.62 0.79 -8.20
N ALA A 72 26.77 0.12 -8.08
CA ALA A 72 27.29 -0.78 -9.09
C ALA A 72 26.27 -1.89 -9.38
N VAL A 73 25.84 -2.00 -10.64
CA VAL A 73 24.84 -2.99 -11.04
C VAL A 73 25.51 -4.37 -11.12
N LEU A 74 25.27 -5.20 -10.11
CA LEU A 74 25.81 -6.56 -10.03
C LEU A 74 25.04 -7.57 -10.90
N SER A 75 23.76 -7.28 -11.19
CA SER A 75 22.92 -8.12 -12.04
C SER A 75 22.04 -7.25 -12.94
N LYS A 76 22.05 -7.57 -14.23
CA LYS A 76 21.17 -6.94 -15.23
C LYS A 76 19.87 -7.72 -15.44
N THR A 77 19.70 -8.86 -14.76
CA THR A 77 18.50 -9.69 -14.87
C THR A 77 17.32 -8.93 -14.30
N ARG A 78 16.38 -8.56 -15.18
CA ARG A 78 15.15 -7.90 -14.77
C ARG A 78 14.11 -8.94 -14.40
N MET A 79 13.74 -8.99 -13.13
CA MET A 79 12.57 -9.74 -12.67
C MET A 79 11.32 -8.88 -12.86
N PHE A 80 10.94 -8.65 -14.11
CA PHE A 80 9.76 -7.87 -14.49
C PHE A 80 8.75 -8.76 -15.20
N SER A 81 7.49 -8.63 -14.83
CA SER A 81 6.38 -9.26 -15.54
C SER A 81 5.41 -8.18 -16.00
N ALA A 82 5.49 -7.83 -17.29
CA ALA A 82 4.58 -6.87 -17.92
C ALA A 82 3.12 -7.29 -17.70
N GLY A 83 2.25 -6.32 -17.47
CA GLY A 83 0.81 -6.54 -17.29
C GLY A 83 0.42 -7.28 -15.99
N LYS A 84 1.37 -7.61 -15.11
CA LYS A 84 1.08 -8.25 -13.81
C LYS A 84 1.11 -7.22 -12.69
N TYR A 85 -0.07 -6.74 -12.33
CA TYR A 85 -0.26 -5.83 -11.21
C TYR A 85 -0.92 -6.54 -10.02
N PRO A 86 -0.68 -6.10 -8.78
CA PRO A 86 -1.22 -6.78 -7.60
C PRO A 86 -2.74 -7.02 -7.65
N GLY A 87 -3.51 -6.06 -8.16
CA GLY A 87 -4.96 -6.19 -8.32
C GLY A 87 -5.41 -7.16 -9.42
N THR A 88 -4.55 -7.48 -10.38
CA THR A 88 -4.80 -8.50 -11.43
C THR A 88 -4.36 -9.90 -11.01
N GLN A 89 -3.38 -9.99 -10.11
CA GLN A 89 -2.77 -11.26 -9.69
C GLN A 89 -3.42 -11.85 -8.44
N LEU A 90 -3.99 -11.00 -7.57
CA LEU A 90 -4.59 -11.42 -6.32
C LEU A 90 -6.09 -11.17 -6.31
N THR A 91 -6.88 -12.25 -6.30
CA THR A 91 -8.34 -12.14 -6.23
C THR A 91 -8.78 -11.56 -4.89
N LEU A 92 -9.93 -10.88 -4.87
CA LEU A 92 -10.52 -10.32 -3.66
C LEU A 92 -10.68 -11.36 -2.55
N LEU A 93 -11.15 -12.56 -2.92
CA LEU A 93 -11.34 -13.66 -1.98
C LEU A 93 -10.01 -14.15 -1.41
N ALA A 94 -8.98 -14.30 -2.24
CA ALA A 94 -7.65 -14.69 -1.77
C ALA A 94 -7.09 -13.65 -0.78
N ARG A 95 -7.27 -12.35 -1.08
CA ARG A 95 -6.90 -11.26 -0.18
C ARG A 95 -7.64 -11.32 1.16
N CYS A 96 -8.95 -11.55 1.15
CA CYS A 96 -9.73 -11.68 2.39
C CYS A 96 -9.39 -12.95 3.17
N LYS A 97 -9.04 -14.05 2.51
CA LYS A 97 -8.53 -15.27 3.17
C LYS A 97 -7.18 -15.05 3.84
N GLN A 98 -6.29 -14.22 3.26
CA GLN A 98 -5.04 -13.84 3.94
C GLN A 98 -5.30 -13.02 5.21
N LEU A 99 -6.32 -12.16 5.19
CA LEU A 99 -6.73 -11.40 6.38
C LEU A 99 -7.33 -12.31 7.47
N TYR A 100 -8.06 -13.35 7.07
CA TYR A 100 -8.74 -14.29 7.95
C TYR A 100 -8.25 -15.73 7.73
N PRO A 101 -6.97 -16.05 8.01
CA PRO A 101 -6.34 -17.30 7.56
C PRO A 101 -6.98 -18.57 8.13
N ASN A 102 -7.59 -18.46 9.32
CA ASN A 102 -8.19 -19.59 10.04
C ASN A 102 -9.71 -19.54 10.09
N LYS A 103 -10.36 -18.72 9.26
CA LYS A 103 -11.82 -18.57 9.27
C LYS A 103 -12.44 -19.27 8.06
N GLN A 104 -13.54 -19.94 8.31
CA GLN A 104 -14.39 -20.50 7.26
C GLN A 104 -15.42 -19.46 6.82
N ASN A 105 -16.07 -19.70 5.67
CA ASN A 105 -17.12 -18.82 5.14
C ASN A 105 -16.68 -17.36 4.95
N VAL A 106 -15.42 -17.16 4.54
CA VAL A 106 -14.89 -15.85 4.17
C VAL A 106 -15.47 -15.46 2.81
N THR A 107 -16.03 -14.26 2.73
CA THR A 107 -16.51 -13.64 1.50
C THR A 107 -15.76 -12.35 1.24
N ALA A 108 -15.77 -11.93 -0.03
CA ALA A 108 -15.14 -10.71 -0.48
C ALA A 108 -16.06 -10.00 -1.47
N ALA A 109 -16.19 -8.69 -1.33
CA ALA A 109 -16.93 -7.84 -2.25
C ALA A 109 -16.18 -6.54 -2.47
N LEU A 110 -16.31 -5.95 -3.65
CA LEU A 110 -15.93 -4.56 -3.86
C LEU A 110 -17.05 -3.66 -3.37
N VAL A 111 -16.69 -2.62 -2.65
CA VAL A 111 -17.63 -1.60 -2.18
C VAL A 111 -17.11 -0.23 -2.57
N LEU A 112 -17.99 0.55 -3.20
CA LEU A 112 -17.77 1.96 -3.49
C LEU A 112 -18.29 2.76 -2.30
N ARG A 113 -17.41 3.54 -1.67
CA ARG A 113 -17.76 4.51 -0.62
C ARG A 113 -17.55 5.92 -1.16
N ASN A 114 -18.50 6.82 -0.89
CA ASN A 114 -18.42 8.24 -1.27
C ASN A 114 -18.06 8.48 -2.76
N ASN A 115 -18.48 7.58 -3.65
CA ASN A 115 -18.20 7.57 -5.10
C ASN A 115 -16.73 7.57 -5.56
N HIS A 116 -15.76 7.59 -4.65
CA HIS A 116 -14.33 7.68 -5.01
C HIS A 116 -13.47 6.63 -4.30
N GLU A 117 -13.93 6.08 -3.17
CA GLU A 117 -13.18 5.09 -2.43
C GLU A 117 -13.60 3.68 -2.83
N CYS A 118 -12.73 3.02 -3.59
CA CYS A 118 -12.87 1.59 -3.83
C CYS A 118 -12.23 0.79 -2.70
N LYS A 119 -13.04 0.05 -1.95
CA LYS A 119 -12.55 -0.83 -0.89
C LYS A 119 -12.92 -2.27 -1.17
N VAL A 120 -12.09 -3.18 -0.67
CA VAL A 120 -12.38 -4.61 -0.62
C VAL A 120 -12.98 -4.93 0.73
N GLN A 121 -14.29 -5.17 0.75
CA GLN A 121 -14.99 -5.61 1.95
C GLN A 121 -14.78 -7.11 2.15
N CYS A 122 -14.10 -7.45 3.24
CA CYS A 122 -13.93 -8.82 3.70
C CYS A 122 -14.92 -9.12 4.82
N GLU A 123 -15.61 -10.25 4.72
CA GLU A 123 -16.57 -10.69 5.74
C GLU A 123 -16.34 -12.16 6.06
N HIS A 124 -16.49 -12.55 7.34
CA HIS A 124 -16.65 -13.95 7.71
C HIS A 124 -17.71 -14.10 8.80
N ARG A 125 -18.29 -15.30 8.86
CA ARG A 125 -19.34 -15.64 9.82
C ARG A 125 -18.88 -16.73 10.75
N GLU A 126 -19.19 -16.58 12.03
CA GLU A 126 -18.99 -17.61 13.04
C GLU A 126 -20.34 -18.00 13.63
N TYR A 127 -20.57 -19.31 13.68
CA TYR A 127 -21.77 -19.90 14.24
C TYR A 127 -21.48 -20.33 15.66
N GLY A 128 -22.36 -19.96 16.59
CA GLY A 128 -22.22 -20.34 17.99
C GLY A 128 -23.58 -20.55 18.63
N VAL A 129 -23.53 -20.96 19.89
CA VAL A 129 -24.72 -21.05 20.75
C VAL A 129 -24.50 -20.17 21.98
N ILE A 130 -25.55 -19.52 22.45
CA ILE A 130 -25.56 -18.78 23.71
C ILE A 130 -26.72 -19.28 24.56
N TYR A 131 -26.52 -19.26 25.89
CA TYR A 131 -27.55 -19.59 26.85
C TYR A 131 -28.08 -18.31 27.47
N GLN A 132 -29.37 -18.03 27.29
CA GLN A 132 -30.06 -16.86 27.86
C GLN A 132 -31.50 -17.26 28.23
N ASN A 133 -32.08 -16.66 29.27
CA ASN A 133 -33.47 -16.92 29.68
C ASN A 133 -33.83 -18.41 29.82
N HIS A 134 -32.92 -19.22 30.37
CA HIS A 134 -33.07 -20.68 30.51
C HIS A 134 -33.23 -21.45 29.19
N GLN A 135 -32.80 -20.89 28.05
CA GLN A 135 -32.88 -21.52 26.72
C GLN A 135 -31.59 -21.32 25.91
N TRP A 136 -31.32 -22.25 24.99
CA TRP A 136 -30.19 -22.19 24.05
C TRP A 136 -30.61 -21.53 22.73
N TYR A 137 -29.88 -20.50 22.31
CA TYR A 137 -30.10 -19.82 21.03
C TYR A 137 -28.91 -20.01 20.10
N ARG A 138 -29.19 -20.29 18.82
CA ARG A 138 -28.18 -20.25 17.77
C ARG A 138 -27.91 -18.79 17.40
N VAL A 139 -26.64 -18.40 17.38
CA VAL A 139 -26.22 -17.06 17.01
C VAL A 139 -25.22 -17.10 15.87
N ILE A 140 -25.28 -16.06 15.04
CA ILE A 140 -24.35 -15.85 13.93
C ILE A 140 -23.63 -14.54 14.21
N ARG A 141 -22.33 -14.62 14.46
CA ARG A 141 -21.46 -13.44 14.58
C ARG A 141 -20.86 -13.14 13.23
N LYS A 142 -21.08 -11.92 12.75
CA LYS A 142 -20.58 -11.43 11.47
C LYS A 142 -19.45 -10.45 11.70
N TYR A 143 -18.28 -10.79 11.19
CA TYR A 143 -17.08 -9.95 11.27
C TYR A 143 -16.84 -9.33 9.90
N ARG A 144 -16.55 -8.03 9.88
CA ARG A 144 -16.33 -7.27 8.65
C ARG A 144 -15.10 -6.41 8.79
N ARG A 145 -14.29 -6.33 7.74
CA ARG A 145 -13.19 -5.37 7.61
C ARG A 145 -13.07 -4.93 6.16
N ASP A 146 -12.93 -3.62 5.97
CA ASP A 146 -12.65 -3.05 4.66
C ASP A 146 -11.13 -2.92 4.49
N LEU A 147 -10.63 -3.32 3.32
CA LEU A 147 -9.23 -3.18 2.91
C LEU A 147 -9.15 -2.22 1.73
N GLU A 148 -7.99 -1.60 1.57
CA GLU A 148 -7.67 -0.86 0.35
C GLU A 148 -7.66 -1.80 -0.85
N ALA A 149 -8.27 -1.36 -1.95
CA ALA A 149 -8.12 -2.02 -3.23
C ALA A 149 -6.66 -1.90 -3.71
N LEU A 150 -6.15 -2.97 -4.31
CA LEU A 150 -4.81 -3.00 -4.84
C LEU A 150 -4.76 -2.27 -6.19
N ASP A 151 -3.57 -1.81 -6.59
CA ASP A 151 -3.41 -1.20 -7.90
C ASP A 151 -3.84 -2.18 -9.01
N TYR A 152 -4.58 -1.64 -9.98
CA TYR A 152 -5.26 -2.34 -11.06
C TYR A 152 -6.39 -3.30 -10.64
N THR A 153 -6.91 -3.18 -9.43
CA THR A 153 -8.23 -3.75 -9.11
C THR A 153 -9.32 -2.96 -9.83
N SER A 154 -10.16 -3.65 -10.60
CA SER A 154 -11.32 -3.06 -11.29
C SER A 154 -12.34 -2.57 -10.26
N CYS A 155 -12.88 -1.37 -10.44
CA CYS A 155 -13.84 -0.77 -9.50
C CYS A 155 -15.06 -0.14 -10.16
N GLY A 156 -15.93 -0.97 -10.72
CA GLY A 156 -17.06 -0.55 -11.55
C GLY A 156 -16.73 -0.62 -13.05
N GLU A 157 -17.59 -0.03 -13.88
CA GLU A 157 -17.42 -0.01 -15.33
C GLU A 157 -16.24 0.88 -15.72
N GLU A 158 -15.27 0.30 -16.44
CA GLU A 158 -14.10 0.95 -17.03
C GLU A 158 -13.19 1.74 -16.07
N LYS A 159 -13.22 1.45 -14.76
CA LYS A 159 -12.36 2.10 -13.76
C LYS A 159 -11.42 1.12 -13.07
N VAL A 160 -10.20 1.58 -12.79
CA VAL A 160 -9.19 0.84 -12.03
C VAL A 160 -8.61 1.71 -10.93
N MET A 161 -8.08 1.05 -9.90
CA MET A 161 -7.38 1.72 -8.81
C MET A 161 -5.90 1.92 -9.14
N ILE A 162 -5.36 3.11 -8.91
CA ILE A 162 -3.91 3.39 -8.96
C ILE A 162 -3.60 4.35 -7.82
N HIS A 163 -2.66 3.99 -6.94
CA HIS A 163 -2.25 4.81 -5.80
C HIS A 163 -3.42 5.27 -4.91
N LYS A 164 -4.43 4.40 -4.71
CA LYS A 164 -5.71 4.66 -4.02
C LYS A 164 -6.68 5.62 -4.73
N GLU A 165 -6.42 6.01 -5.96
CA GLU A 165 -7.33 6.84 -6.75
C GLU A 165 -7.97 6.01 -7.87
N GLN A 166 -9.18 6.40 -8.28
CA GLN A 166 -9.86 5.79 -9.42
C GLN A 166 -9.42 6.46 -10.72
N HIS A 167 -9.01 5.65 -11.69
CA HIS A 167 -8.65 6.09 -13.03
C HIS A 167 -9.49 5.36 -14.08
N LEU A 168 -9.86 6.07 -15.14
CA LEU A 168 -10.51 5.47 -16.31
C LEU A 168 -9.51 4.62 -17.08
N MET A 169 -9.89 3.39 -17.42
CA MET A 169 -9.05 2.46 -18.19
C MET A 169 -8.64 3.05 -19.55
N ASN A 170 -9.52 3.83 -20.19
CA ASN A 170 -9.24 4.46 -21.49
C ASN A 170 -8.20 5.58 -21.41
N SER A 171 -8.00 6.20 -20.24
CA SER A 171 -6.96 7.21 -20.03
C SER A 171 -5.56 6.60 -19.87
N LEU A 172 -5.45 5.30 -19.60
CA LEU A 172 -4.18 4.61 -19.37
C LEU A 172 -3.54 4.09 -20.66
N LYS A 173 -4.34 3.84 -21.70
CA LYS A 173 -3.87 3.33 -23.01
C LYS A 173 -3.06 4.35 -23.83
N LEU A 174 -2.99 5.61 -23.40
CA LEU A 174 -2.27 6.67 -24.12
C LEU A 174 -0.75 6.66 -23.90
N ASN A 175 -0.23 5.86 -22.95
CA ASN A 175 1.18 5.88 -22.56
C ASN A 175 1.96 4.57 -22.85
N GLU A 176 1.38 3.59 -23.54
CA GLU A 176 2.07 2.34 -23.90
C GLU A 176 2.77 2.40 -25.28
N ASN A 177 2.72 3.53 -25.98
CA ASN A 177 3.38 3.76 -27.28
C ASN A 177 4.39 4.93 -27.24
N SER A 178 5.45 4.83 -26.43
CA SER A 178 6.62 5.74 -26.53
C SER A 178 7.90 5.03 -26.13
#